data_AF-A0A7X4A8R1-F1
#
_entry.id   AF-A0A7X4A8R1-F1
#
_cell.length_a   1.000
_cell.length_b   1.000
_cell.length_c   1.000
_cell.angle_alpha   90.00
_cell.angle_beta   90.00
_cell.angle_gamma   90.00
#
_symmetry.space_group_name_H-M   'P 1'
#
loop_
_entity.id
_entity.type
_entity.pdbx_description
1 polymer ?
#
loop_
_entity_poly.entity_id
_entity_poly.type
_entity_poly.pdbx_seq_one_letter_code
_entity_poly.pdbx_strand_id
1 'polypeptide(L)'
;MPAEPTLRRLQRRPEFLRVRYKGRRSVAPGLVLQACAVRTGGTARMARTAQTDRPADIGFGLTASKKVGNAVERNRARRRLR
;
A
#
# COMPACT_ATOMS: atom_id res chain seq x y z
N MET A 1 6.42 23.55 -7.17
CA MET A 1 6.65 22.61 -6.06
C MET A 1 6.07 21.27 -6.50
N PRO A 2 6.85 20.17 -6.57
CA PRO A 2 6.28 18.88 -6.98
C PRO A 2 5.13 18.53 -6.03
N ALA A 3 3.98 18.14 -6.58
CA ALA A 3 2.78 17.83 -5.81
C ALA A 3 3.07 16.83 -4.67
N GLU A 4 2.72 17.20 -3.43
CA GLU A 4 2.96 16.38 -2.25
C GLU A 4 2.22 15.05 -2.35
N PRO A 5 2.90 13.89 -2.22
CA PRO A 5 2.23 12.60 -2.31
C PRO A 5 1.19 12.46 -1.20
N THR A 6 -0.04 12.08 -1.58
CA THR A 6 -1.11 11.85 -0.62
C THR A 6 -1.07 10.40 -0.15
N LEU A 7 -1.13 10.19 1.16
CA LEU A 7 -1.15 8.85 1.76
C LEU A 7 -2.58 8.39 2.00
N ARG A 8 -2.98 7.30 1.35
CA ARG A 8 -4.29 6.67 1.51
C ARG A 8 -4.18 5.32 2.20
N ARG A 9 -5.16 4.99 3.04
CA ARG A 9 -5.24 3.64 3.65
C ARG A 9 -5.88 2.63 2.71
N LEU A 10 -5.23 1.50 2.44
CA LEU A 10 -5.86 0.34 1.81
C LEU A 10 -6.86 -0.29 2.79
N GLN A 11 -8.10 -0.44 2.34
CA GLN A 11 -9.18 -0.99 3.16
C GLN A 11 -9.79 -2.24 2.52
N ARG A 12 -9.80 -2.33 1.19
CA ARG A 12 -10.56 -3.36 0.48
C ARG A 12 -9.69 -4.55 0.14
N ARG A 13 -10.21 -5.77 0.35
CA ARG A 13 -9.51 -7.03 0.03
C ARG A 13 -8.92 -7.08 -1.39
N PRO A 14 -9.61 -6.63 -2.47
CA PRO A 14 -9.04 -6.64 -3.81
C PRO A 14 -7.77 -5.79 -3.96
N GLU A 15 -7.64 -4.72 -3.18
CA GLU A 15 -6.44 -3.87 -3.18
C GLU A 15 -5.24 -4.65 -2.64
N PHE A 16 -5.41 -5.33 -1.50
CA PHE A 16 -4.36 -6.18 -0.93
C PHE A 16 -3.99 -7.36 -1.84
N LEU A 17 -4.98 -8.01 -2.46
CA LEU A 17 -4.71 -9.11 -3.40
C LEU A 17 -3.94 -8.62 -4.62
N ARG A 18 -4.25 -7.42 -5.13
CA ARG A 18 -3.49 -6.82 -6.22
C ARG A 18 -2.02 -6.60 -5.83
N VAL A 19 -1.74 -6.05 -4.66
CA VAL A 19 -0.36 -5.86 -4.18
C VAL A 19 0.34 -7.22 -4.05
N ARG A 20 -0.35 -8.23 -3.52
CA ARG A 20 0.20 -9.58 -3.35
C ARG A 20 0.55 -10.28 -4.67
N TYR A 21 -0.31 -10.19 -5.68
CA TYR A 21 -0.13 -10.91 -6.95
C TYR A 21 0.64 -10.14 -8.01
N LYS A 22 0.57 -8.80 -8.02
CA LYS A 22 1.21 -7.95 -9.04
C LYS A 22 2.40 -7.15 -8.50
N GLY A 23 2.72 -7.28 -7.22
CA GLY A 23 3.79 -6.55 -6.56
C GLY A 23 5.08 -7.36 -6.38
N ARG A 24 6.09 -6.67 -5.87
CA ARG A 24 7.31 -7.28 -5.35
C ARG A 24 7.13 -7.58 -3.87
N ARG A 25 7.80 -8.63 -3.38
CA ARG A 25 7.82 -9.02 -1.97
C ARG A 25 9.25 -8.94 -1.43
N SER A 26 9.40 -8.43 -0.22
CA SER A 26 10.62 -8.51 0.57
C SER A 26 10.28 -9.03 1.96
N VAL A 27 11.10 -9.92 2.48
CA VAL A 27 10.87 -10.60 3.77
C VAL A 27 12.02 -10.26 4.71
N ALA A 28 11.67 -9.80 5.90
CA ALA A 28 12.59 -9.54 7.00
C ALA A 28 12.04 -10.19 8.28
N PRO A 29 12.88 -10.43 9.32
CA PRO A 29 12.39 -10.84 10.62
C PRO A 29 11.32 -9.88 11.14
N GLY A 30 10.13 -10.41 11.45
CA GLY A 30 9.01 -9.61 11.97
C GLY A 30 8.22 -8.80 10.93
N LEU A 31 8.61 -8.76 9.66
CA LEU A 31 7.91 -7.99 8.62
C LEU A 31 7.97 -8.64 7.23
N VAL A 32 6.82 -8.69 6.56
CA VAL A 32 6.75 -8.97 5.13
C VAL A 32 6.24 -7.72 4.43
N LEU A 33 7.09 -7.11 3.60
CA LEU A 33 6.72 -5.96 2.78
C LEU A 33 6.27 -6.44 1.40
N GLN A 34 5.09 -6.00 0.96
CA GLN A 34 4.61 -6.18 -0.39
C GLN A 34 4.29 -4.82 -0.98
N ALA A 35 4.83 -4.52 -2.16
CA ALA A 35 4.66 -3.23 -2.81
C ALA A 35 4.43 -3.43 -4.32
N CYS A 36 3.53 -2.65 -4.91
CA CYS A 36 3.31 -2.61 -6.35
C CYS A 36 3.36 -1.16 -6.83
N ALA A 37 3.72 -0.95 -8.10
CA ALA A 37 3.71 0.38 -8.69
C ALA A 37 2.32 1.03 -8.55
N VAL A 38 2.32 2.28 -8.08
CA VAL A 38 1.13 3.12 -8.06
C VAL A 38 0.68 3.28 -9.51
N ARG A 39 -0.58 2.95 -9.80
CA ARG A 39 -1.14 3.31 -11.11
C ARG A 39 -1.41 4.80 -11.04
N THR A 40 -0.53 5.59 -11.64
CA THR A 40 -0.85 6.96 -12.07
C THR A 40 -1.94 6.82 -13.13
N GLY A 41 -3.18 6.78 -12.67
CA GLY A 41 -4.29 6.19 -13.41
C GLY A 41 -5.61 6.88 -13.11
N GLY A 42 -5.66 8.19 -13.31
CA GLY A 42 -6.80 8.67 -14.09
C GLY A 42 -6.68 8.01 -15.45
N THR A 43 -7.75 7.35 -15.90
CA THR A 43 -7.96 6.78 -17.24
C THR A 43 -6.71 6.70 -18.13
N ALA A 44 -6.29 5.49 -18.50
CA ALA A 44 -5.20 5.26 -19.46
C ALA A 44 -5.40 5.93 -20.85
N ARG A 45 -6.50 6.66 -21.05
CA ARG A 45 -6.79 7.49 -22.22
C ARG A 45 -6.36 8.96 -22.07
N MET A 46 -6.09 9.45 -20.85
CA MET A 46 -5.63 10.83 -20.59
C MET A 46 -4.16 10.95 -20.18
N ALA A 47 -3.46 9.82 -20.04
CA ALA A 47 -2.04 9.78 -19.64
C ALA A 47 -1.07 10.33 -20.70
N ARG A 48 -1.54 10.76 -21.89
CA ARG A 48 -0.70 11.39 -22.91
C ARG A 48 -0.76 12.92 -22.91
N THR A 49 -1.61 13.56 -22.11
CA THR A 49 -1.82 15.03 -22.20
C THR A 49 -1.67 15.76 -20.86
N ALA A 50 -1.53 15.06 -19.74
CA ALA A 50 -1.37 15.69 -18.43
C ALA A 50 -0.20 15.06 -17.66
N GLN A 51 0.98 15.12 -18.26
CA GLN A 51 2.24 15.03 -17.54
C GLN A 51 2.40 16.38 -16.83
N THR A 52 2.16 16.43 -15.51
CA THR A 52 2.61 17.40 -14.49
C THR A 52 1.51 17.54 -13.41
N ASP A 53 1.88 17.34 -12.14
CA ASP A 53 1.11 17.69 -10.94
C ASP A 53 -0.16 16.90 -10.55
N ARG A 54 -0.19 15.57 -10.70
CA ARG A 54 -1.02 14.76 -9.77
C ARG A 54 -0.15 14.17 -8.68
N PRO A 55 -0.44 14.44 -7.39
CA PRO A 55 0.30 13.83 -6.29
C PRO A 55 0.16 12.32 -6.38
N ALA A 56 1.26 11.60 -6.19
CA ALA A 56 1.23 10.14 -6.14
C ALA A 56 0.33 9.70 -4.98
N ASP A 57 -0.81 9.05 -5.29
CA ASP A 57 -1.70 8.44 -4.30
C ASP A 57 -1.05 7.14 -3.81
N ILE A 58 -0.27 7.24 -2.74
CA ILE A 58 0.44 6.12 -2.14
C ILE A 58 -0.52 5.43 -1.17
N GLY A 59 -0.96 4.25 -1.58
CA GLY A 59 -1.78 3.39 -0.75
C GLY A 59 -0.95 2.53 0.22
N PHE A 60 -1.24 2.61 1.53
CA PHE A 60 -0.64 1.77 2.57
C PHE A 60 -1.67 0.94 3.34
N GLY A 61 -1.34 -0.33 3.62
CA GLY A 61 -2.19 -1.23 4.39
C GLY A 61 -1.40 -2.21 5.25
N LEU A 62 -1.91 -2.49 6.44
CA LEU A 62 -1.29 -3.40 7.41
C LEU A 62 -2.13 -4.65 7.63
N THR A 63 -1.47 -5.80 7.61
CA THR A 63 -2.06 -7.09 8.00
C THR A 63 -1.23 -7.69 9.13
N ALA A 64 -1.88 -8.43 10.02
CA ALA A 64 -1.21 -9.18 11.08
C ALA A 64 -1.77 -10.59 11.12
N SER A 65 -0.89 -11.58 10.98
CA SER A 65 -1.26 -13.00 11.00
C SER A 65 -1.84 -13.40 12.36
N LYS A 66 -2.74 -14.38 12.37
CA LYS A 66 -3.19 -15.03 13.62
C LYS A 66 -2.04 -15.71 14.37
N LYS A 67 -0.92 -16.04 13.68
CA LYS A 67 0.30 -16.60 14.27
C LYS A 67 1.07 -15.62 15.17
N VAL A 68 0.80 -14.32 15.08
CA VAL A 68 1.40 -13.31 15.96
C VAL A 68 0.92 -13.46 17.40
N GLY A 69 -0.29 -14.03 17.58
CA GLY A 69 -0.91 -14.26 18.88
C GLY A 69 -2.30 -13.65 18.98
N ASN A 70 -2.68 -13.20 20.17
CA ASN A 70 -4.03 -12.77 20.48
C ASN A 70 -4.40 -11.42 19.82
N ALA A 71 -5.63 -10.95 20.04
CA ALA A 71 -6.11 -9.69 19.46
C ALA A 71 -5.26 -8.48 19.89
N VAL A 72 -4.80 -8.45 21.15
CA VAL A 72 -4.01 -7.36 21.71
C VAL A 72 -2.62 -7.31 21.09
N GLU A 73 -1.95 -8.47 20.95
CA GLU A 73 -0.62 -8.58 20.34
C GLU A 73 -0.65 -8.16 18.87
N ARG A 74 -1.67 -8.60 18.11
CA ARG A 74 -1.88 -8.17 16.72
C ARG A 74 -2.18 -6.68 16.61
N ASN A 75 -2.90 -6.10 17.55
CA ASN A 75 -3.16 -4.66 17.60
C ASN A 75 -1.89 -3.87 17.91
N ARG A 76 -1.08 -4.35 18.86
CA ARG A 76 0.22 -3.75 19.19
C ARG A 76 1.16 -3.80 17.99
N ALA A 77 1.26 -4.93 17.28
CA ALA A 77 2.05 -5.03 16.05
C ALA A 77 1.56 -4.03 14.99
N ARG A 78 0.25 -3.95 14.74
CA ARG A 78 -0.31 -2.97 13.79
C ARG A 78 -0.09 -1.51 14.23
N ARG A 79 -0.05 -1.21 15.54
CA ARG A 79 0.21 0.14 16.05
C ARG A 79 1.68 0.53 15.91
N ARG A 80 2.61 -0.42 16.07
CA ARG A 80 4.05 -0.19 15.89
C ARG A 80 4.47 0.01 14.44
N LEU A 81 3.70 -0.53 13.49
CA LEU A 81 3.96 -0.43 12.05
C LEU A 81 3.19 0.71 11.36
N ARG A 82 2.32 1.43 12.09
CA ARG A 82 1.74 2.68 11.61
C ARG A 82 2.76 3.79 11.80
#